data_AF-A0A7L0XNR3-F1
#
_entry.id   AF-A0A7L0XNR3-F1
#
_cell.length_a   1.000
_cell.length_b   1.000
_cell.length_c   1.000
_cell.angle_alpha   90.00
_cell.angle_beta   90.00
_cell.angle_gamma   90.00
#
_symmetry.space_group_name_H-M   'P 1'
#
loop_
_entity.id
_entity.type
_entity.pdbx_description
1 polymer ?
#
loop_
_entity_poly.entity_id
_entity_poly.type
_entity_poly.pdbx_seq_one_letter_code
_entity_poly.pdbx_strand_id
1 'polypeptide(L)'
;ASPKFVPPGPREELLYLPCIYRNTGIQKPDYLATVDVDPKSPHYCQVIHRLPMPNVGDELHHSGWNACSSCFGDASKSRNLLILPSLISSRIYVVDVGTDPRAPRLHKVVEPLELFQKGNVANPHTSHCLGTGDILISCLGDPAGNGKGSFILLDGETFEVKGNWERGGKVPSLGYDFWYQPRHNVLLSTEWGAPKTLRDGFNPADVGKGHYGRHVNVWDWSSHVLLQALDLGEGSIPLEIRFLHEPAAAEGFVGCALSGAVHRFYKTQKGDWAEEKVIEVPTKKVQGWLLPDMPG
;
A
#
# COMPACT_ATOMS: atom_id res chain seq x y z
N ALA A 1 10.11 -7.00 -17.56
CA ALA A 1 9.72 -6.59 -18.92
C ALA A 1 9.31 -5.11 -18.93
N SER A 2 9.33 -4.41 -20.07
CA SER A 2 8.75 -3.06 -20.20
C SER A 2 7.31 -3.17 -20.72
N PRO A 3 6.35 -2.30 -20.30
CA PRO A 3 4.95 -2.36 -20.73
C PRO A 3 4.77 -2.38 -22.24
N LYS A 4 5.66 -1.74 -23.00
CA LYS A 4 5.61 -1.71 -24.47
C LYS A 4 5.82 -3.07 -25.14
N PHE A 5 6.39 -4.04 -24.42
CA PHE A 5 6.71 -5.37 -24.93
C PHE A 5 5.82 -6.47 -24.33
N VAL A 6 4.84 -6.11 -23.50
CA VAL A 6 3.85 -7.05 -22.99
C VAL A 6 2.61 -6.92 -23.90
N PRO A 7 2.26 -7.95 -24.69
CA PRO A 7 1.02 -7.91 -25.46
C PRO A 7 -0.15 -7.69 -24.50
N PRO A 8 -1.22 -6.99 -24.92
CA PRO A 8 -2.38 -6.81 -24.07
C PRO A 8 -2.89 -8.18 -23.62
N GLY A 9 -2.94 -8.37 -22.31
CA GLY A 9 -3.48 -9.59 -21.71
C GLY A 9 -4.97 -9.73 -22.00
N PRO A 10 -5.56 -10.91 -21.74
CA PRO A 10 -7.01 -11.05 -21.76
C PRO A 10 -7.64 -10.05 -20.78
N ARG A 11 -8.86 -9.61 -21.10
CA ARG A 11 -9.65 -8.76 -20.22
C ARG A 11 -9.95 -9.51 -18.92
N GLU A 12 -9.96 -8.79 -17.80
CA GLU A 12 -10.36 -9.30 -16.50
C GLU A 12 -11.80 -9.83 -16.51
N GLU A 13 -12.01 -11.00 -15.92
CA GLU A 13 -13.34 -11.61 -15.75
C GLU A 13 -13.81 -11.56 -14.29
N LEU A 14 -12.90 -11.33 -13.34
CA LEU A 14 -13.17 -11.31 -11.90
C LEU A 14 -12.50 -10.12 -11.21
N LEU A 15 -13.16 -9.57 -10.20
CA LEU A 15 -12.59 -8.62 -9.24
C LEU A 15 -12.63 -9.21 -7.83
N TYR A 16 -11.55 -9.01 -7.07
CA TYR A 16 -11.48 -9.33 -5.65
C TYR A 16 -11.49 -8.04 -4.84
N LEU A 17 -12.49 -7.87 -3.97
CA LEU A 17 -12.71 -6.62 -3.24
C LEU A 17 -12.69 -6.87 -1.72
N PRO A 18 -11.74 -6.28 -0.99
CA PRO A 18 -11.82 -6.22 0.46
C PRO A 18 -13.09 -5.49 0.90
N CYS A 19 -13.85 -6.10 1.81
CA CYS A 19 -15.08 -5.55 2.35
C CYS A 19 -14.99 -5.49 3.87
N ILE A 20 -15.20 -4.29 4.43
CA ILE A 20 -14.88 -3.97 5.83
C ILE A 20 -16.14 -3.73 6.64
N TYR A 21 -16.21 -4.30 7.84
CA TYR A 21 -17.27 -4.01 8.82
C TYR A 21 -16.81 -3.11 9.96
N ARG A 22 -15.51 -2.91 10.16
CA ARG A 22 -15.00 -1.99 11.20
C ARG A 22 -15.66 -0.60 11.04
N ASN A 23 -16.04 0.00 12.17
CA ASN A 23 -16.73 1.29 12.26
C ASN A 23 -18.14 1.35 11.64
N THR A 24 -18.74 0.23 11.24
CA THR A 24 -20.15 0.17 10.76
C THR A 24 -21.15 -0.14 11.88
N GLY A 25 -20.68 -0.50 13.08
CA GLY A 25 -21.51 -1.02 14.17
C GLY A 25 -21.83 -2.53 14.06
N ILE A 26 -21.47 -3.17 12.95
CA ILE A 26 -21.68 -4.61 12.74
C ILE A 26 -20.48 -5.40 13.26
N GLN A 27 -20.71 -6.30 14.22
CA GLN A 27 -19.68 -7.17 14.82
C GLN A 27 -19.49 -8.45 13.99
N LYS A 28 -18.96 -8.31 12.77
CA LYS A 28 -18.63 -9.43 11.87
C LYS A 28 -17.21 -9.29 11.34
N PRO A 29 -16.55 -10.41 10.97
CA PRO A 29 -15.25 -10.33 10.32
C PRO A 29 -15.39 -9.66 8.95
N ASP A 30 -14.34 -8.92 8.58
CA ASP A 30 -14.17 -8.44 7.22
C ASP A 30 -14.12 -9.63 6.26
N TYR A 31 -14.34 -9.40 4.96
CA TYR A 31 -14.36 -10.49 3.99
C TYR A 31 -13.84 -10.06 2.63
N LEU A 32 -13.39 -11.03 1.82
CA LEU A 32 -13.06 -10.81 0.42
C LEU A 32 -14.26 -11.18 -0.45
N ALA A 33 -14.78 -10.21 -1.21
CA ALA A 33 -15.81 -10.45 -2.21
C ALA A 33 -15.17 -10.82 -3.55
N THR A 34 -15.69 -11.86 -4.22
CA THR A 34 -15.41 -12.13 -5.62
C THR A 34 -16.58 -11.63 -6.46
N VAL A 35 -16.31 -10.70 -7.38
CA VAL A 35 -17.31 -10.12 -8.29
C VAL A 35 -17.03 -10.62 -9.70
N ASP A 36 -18.07 -11.13 -10.36
CA ASP A 36 -17.99 -11.48 -11.78
C ASP A 36 -18.17 -10.21 -12.62
N VAL A 37 -17.18 -9.93 -13.47
CA VAL A 37 -17.15 -8.76 -14.35
C VAL A 37 -17.03 -9.13 -15.82
N ASP A 38 -17.20 -10.40 -16.18
CA ASP A 38 -17.34 -10.81 -17.58
C ASP A 38 -18.75 -10.44 -18.09
N PRO A 39 -18.88 -9.52 -19.08
CA PRO A 39 -20.18 -9.16 -19.65
C PRO A 39 -20.96 -10.32 -20.29
N LYS A 40 -20.30 -11.47 -20.54
CA LYS A 40 -20.93 -12.67 -21.09
C LYS A 40 -21.44 -13.63 -20.01
N SER A 41 -21.04 -13.44 -18.75
CA SER A 41 -21.45 -14.29 -17.64
C SER A 41 -22.92 -14.04 -17.26
N PRO A 42 -23.71 -15.09 -16.93
CA PRO A 42 -25.03 -14.90 -16.34
C PRO A 42 -24.99 -14.23 -14.95
N HIS A 43 -23.81 -14.13 -14.35
CA HIS A 43 -23.56 -13.49 -13.05
C HIS A 43 -22.87 -12.13 -13.17
N TYR A 44 -22.81 -11.54 -14.38
CA TYR A 44 -22.19 -10.23 -14.59
C TYR A 44 -22.67 -9.16 -13.58
N CYS A 45 -21.71 -8.43 -13.01
CA CYS A 45 -21.92 -7.42 -11.96
C CYS A 45 -22.52 -7.96 -10.65
N GLN A 46 -22.37 -9.26 -10.36
CA GLN A 46 -22.81 -9.86 -9.10
C GLN A 46 -21.63 -10.28 -8.24
N VAL A 47 -21.82 -10.22 -6.93
CA VAL A 47 -20.92 -10.92 -6.01
C VAL A 47 -21.25 -12.40 -6.05
N ILE A 48 -20.32 -13.21 -6.56
CA ILE A 48 -20.48 -14.65 -6.72
C ILE A 48 -19.90 -15.46 -5.55
N HIS A 49 -19.02 -14.86 -4.75
CA HIS A 49 -18.45 -15.51 -3.58
C HIS A 49 -18.06 -14.50 -2.48
N ARG A 50 -18.10 -14.95 -1.22
CA ARG A 50 -17.63 -14.20 -0.05
C ARG A 50 -16.78 -15.10 0.81
N LEU A 51 -15.50 -14.75 0.96
CA LEU A 51 -14.59 -15.40 1.90
C LEU A 51 -14.49 -14.56 3.19
N PRO A 52 -15.21 -14.91 4.28
CA PRO A 52 -15.03 -14.22 5.56
C PRO A 52 -13.64 -14.49 6.14
N MET A 53 -13.01 -13.44 6.67
CA MET A 53 -11.79 -13.60 7.45
C MET A 53 -12.10 -14.25 8.80
N PRO A 54 -11.11 -14.88 9.45
CA PRO A 54 -11.34 -15.57 10.71
C PRO A 54 -11.55 -14.64 11.92
N ASN A 55 -11.19 -13.36 11.84
CA ASN A 55 -11.22 -12.43 12.98
C ASN A 55 -12.05 -11.17 12.70
N VAL A 56 -12.54 -10.56 13.78
CA VAL A 56 -13.25 -9.27 13.76
C VAL A 56 -12.27 -8.14 14.02
N GLY A 57 -12.49 -6.98 13.38
CA GLY A 57 -11.74 -5.75 13.64
C GLY A 57 -10.37 -5.68 12.98
N ASP A 58 -10.15 -6.48 11.92
CA ASP A 58 -8.91 -6.47 11.14
C ASP A 58 -8.68 -5.16 10.38
N GLU A 59 -9.75 -4.63 9.76
CA GLU A 59 -9.68 -3.56 8.77
C GLU A 59 -8.81 -3.96 7.58
N LEU A 60 -9.31 -4.89 6.76
CA LEU A 60 -8.73 -5.12 5.43
C LEU A 60 -8.67 -3.78 4.68
N HIS A 61 -7.57 -3.48 4.00
CA HIS A 61 -7.39 -2.15 3.42
C HIS A 61 -6.85 -2.22 1.99
N HIS A 62 -5.57 -2.54 1.85
CA HIS A 62 -4.91 -2.74 0.56
C HIS A 62 -4.78 -4.23 0.24
N SER A 63 -4.51 -4.51 -1.03
CA SER A 63 -4.23 -5.86 -1.50
C SER A 63 -3.11 -5.85 -2.53
N GLY A 64 -2.30 -6.90 -2.55
CA GLY A 64 -1.28 -7.12 -3.57
C GLY A 64 -1.18 -8.58 -3.95
N TRP A 65 -0.37 -8.88 -4.95
CA TRP A 65 -0.14 -10.23 -5.44
C TRP A 65 1.18 -10.79 -4.91
N ASN A 66 1.23 -12.10 -4.65
CA ASN A 66 2.48 -12.80 -4.29
C ASN A 66 3.53 -12.69 -5.41
N ALA A 67 3.10 -12.75 -6.67
CA ALA A 67 3.97 -12.65 -7.83
C ALA A 67 3.33 -11.78 -8.92
N CYS A 68 4.19 -11.14 -9.72
CA CYS A 68 3.77 -10.23 -10.78
C CYS A 68 4.83 -10.14 -11.89
N SER A 69 4.67 -9.19 -12.80
CA SER A 69 5.63 -8.94 -13.89
C SER A 69 7.05 -8.61 -13.42
N SER A 70 7.25 -8.27 -12.14
CA SER A 70 8.57 -8.16 -11.52
C SER A 70 9.31 -9.51 -11.50
N CYS A 71 8.59 -10.63 -11.46
CA CYS A 71 9.12 -12.00 -11.50
C CYS A 71 9.27 -12.56 -12.92
N PHE A 72 9.25 -11.72 -13.97
CA PHE A 72 9.19 -12.15 -15.37
C PHE A 72 10.23 -13.21 -15.80
N GLY A 73 11.41 -13.22 -15.16
CA GLY A 73 12.48 -14.17 -15.45
C GLY A 73 12.35 -15.53 -14.76
N ASP A 74 11.35 -15.72 -13.89
CA ASP A 74 11.18 -16.93 -13.08
C ASP A 74 9.85 -17.61 -13.39
N ALA A 75 9.91 -18.65 -14.22
CA ALA A 75 8.75 -19.42 -14.64
C ALA A 75 8.13 -20.27 -13.51
N SER A 76 8.81 -20.43 -12.37
CA SER A 76 8.24 -21.13 -11.21
C SER A 76 7.20 -20.28 -10.48
N LYS A 77 7.20 -18.96 -10.69
CA LYS A 77 6.32 -18.03 -9.98
C LYS A 77 4.99 -17.88 -10.72
N SER A 78 3.91 -17.89 -9.96
CA SER A 78 2.55 -17.72 -10.45
C SER A 78 1.81 -16.68 -9.62
N ARG A 79 1.03 -15.83 -10.30
CA ARG A 79 0.09 -14.91 -9.64
C ARG A 79 -1.16 -15.69 -9.27
N ASN A 80 -1.14 -16.32 -8.10
CA ASN A 80 -2.21 -17.21 -7.64
C ASN A 80 -2.59 -16.99 -6.17
N LEU A 81 -1.88 -16.11 -5.46
CA LEU A 81 -2.14 -15.79 -4.07
C LEU A 81 -2.27 -14.29 -3.89
N LEU A 82 -3.36 -13.89 -3.24
CA LEU A 82 -3.64 -12.50 -2.87
C LEU A 82 -3.15 -12.25 -1.44
N ILE A 83 -2.39 -11.18 -1.26
CA ILE A 83 -1.84 -10.72 0.01
C ILE A 83 -2.72 -9.58 0.50
N LEU A 84 -3.28 -9.75 1.70
CA LEU A 84 -4.25 -8.84 2.31
C LEU A 84 -3.74 -8.36 3.68
N PRO A 85 -2.93 -7.30 3.73
CA PRO A 85 -2.62 -6.60 4.96
C PRO A 85 -3.88 -6.06 5.64
N SER A 86 -3.96 -6.25 6.95
CA SER A 86 -5.05 -5.78 7.80
C SER A 86 -4.55 -4.62 8.65
N LEU A 87 -5.05 -3.43 8.35
CA LEU A 87 -4.49 -2.17 8.81
C LEU A 87 -4.52 -2.06 10.33
N ILE A 88 -5.57 -2.52 11.01
CA ILE A 88 -5.73 -2.30 12.45
C ILE A 88 -5.20 -3.47 13.27
N SER A 89 -5.52 -4.69 12.90
CA SER A 89 -5.04 -5.87 13.65
C SER A 89 -3.56 -6.15 13.43
N SER A 90 -2.98 -5.64 12.34
CA SER A 90 -1.64 -5.99 11.86
C SER A 90 -1.48 -7.44 11.40
N ARG A 91 -2.58 -8.15 11.13
CA ARG A 91 -2.54 -9.44 10.42
C ARG A 91 -2.26 -9.25 8.94
N ILE A 92 -1.73 -10.29 8.32
CA ILE A 92 -1.68 -10.41 6.87
C ILE A 92 -2.34 -11.73 6.50
N TYR A 93 -3.39 -11.66 5.68
CA TYR A 93 -4.03 -12.85 5.11
C TYR A 93 -3.45 -13.17 3.74
N VAL A 94 -3.15 -14.44 3.53
CA VAL A 94 -2.79 -14.99 2.22
C VAL A 94 -3.96 -15.81 1.74
N VAL A 95 -4.52 -15.44 0.59
CA VAL A 95 -5.72 -16.06 0.01
C VAL A 95 -5.36 -16.73 -1.31
N ASP A 96 -5.66 -18.02 -1.42
CA ASP A 96 -5.53 -18.80 -2.65
C ASP A 96 -6.70 -18.48 -3.58
N VAL A 97 -6.37 -17.90 -4.73
CA VAL A 97 -7.27 -17.63 -5.84
C VAL A 97 -6.89 -18.43 -7.10
N GLY A 98 -5.85 -19.26 -7.02
CA GLY A 98 -5.38 -20.06 -8.15
C GLY A 98 -6.11 -21.39 -8.29
N THR A 99 -6.48 -22.01 -7.16
CA THR A 99 -7.18 -23.30 -7.18
C THR A 99 -8.60 -23.17 -7.71
N ASP A 100 -9.33 -22.17 -7.23
CA ASP A 100 -10.63 -21.77 -7.77
C ASP A 100 -10.76 -20.23 -7.70
N PRO A 101 -10.54 -19.53 -8.83
CA PRO A 101 -10.67 -18.08 -8.88
C PRO A 101 -12.07 -17.57 -8.50
N ARG A 102 -13.12 -18.36 -8.75
CA ARG A 102 -14.51 -17.96 -8.45
C ARG A 102 -14.85 -18.17 -6.98
N ALA A 103 -14.16 -19.06 -6.28
CA ALA A 103 -14.33 -19.31 -4.85
C ALA A 103 -12.98 -19.34 -4.08
N PRO A 104 -12.36 -18.17 -3.86
CA PRO A 104 -11.11 -18.06 -3.11
C PRO A 104 -11.17 -18.67 -1.72
N ARG A 105 -10.04 -19.15 -1.23
CA ARG A 105 -9.92 -19.76 0.11
C ARG A 105 -8.73 -19.23 0.89
N LEU A 106 -8.87 -19.19 2.21
CA LEU A 106 -7.76 -18.81 3.08
C LEU A 106 -6.63 -19.83 2.94
N HIS A 107 -5.43 -19.36 2.64
CA HIS A 107 -4.24 -20.20 2.51
C HIS A 107 -3.37 -20.13 3.76
N LYS A 108 -3.07 -18.92 4.26
CA LYS A 108 -2.25 -18.70 5.45
C LYS A 108 -2.64 -17.40 6.16
N VAL A 109 -2.40 -17.36 7.46
CA VAL A 109 -2.46 -16.16 8.28
C VAL A 109 -1.06 -15.90 8.82
N VAL A 110 -0.57 -14.67 8.64
CA VAL A 110 0.60 -14.17 9.36
C VAL A 110 0.08 -13.37 10.55
N GLU A 111 0.36 -13.84 11.75
CA GLU A 111 -0.16 -13.21 12.97
C GLU A 111 0.67 -11.96 13.34
N PRO A 112 0.06 -10.96 14.01
CA PRO A 112 0.70 -9.66 14.28
C PRO A 112 2.00 -9.80 15.09
N LEU A 113 2.03 -10.78 15.98
CA LEU A 113 3.18 -11.03 16.84
C LEU A 113 4.45 -11.32 16.04
N GLU A 114 4.35 -11.93 14.86
CA GLU A 114 5.52 -12.16 14.00
C GLU A 114 6.12 -10.84 13.49
N LEU A 115 5.28 -9.87 13.09
CA LEU A 115 5.71 -8.54 12.65
C LEU A 115 6.34 -7.77 13.83
N PHE A 116 5.71 -7.86 15.00
CA PHE A 116 6.17 -7.17 16.20
C PHE A 116 7.55 -7.68 16.63
N GLN A 117 7.74 -9.00 16.66
CA GLN A 117 8.98 -9.61 17.12
C GLN A 117 10.11 -9.50 16.11
N LYS A 118 9.83 -9.72 14.82
CA LYS A 118 10.88 -9.78 13.79
C LYS A 118 11.21 -8.43 13.16
N GLY A 119 10.30 -7.47 13.22
CA GLY A 119 10.51 -6.15 12.60
C GLY A 119 10.21 -4.95 13.49
N ASN A 120 9.63 -5.14 14.69
CA ASN A 120 9.13 -4.06 15.54
C ASN A 120 8.27 -3.07 14.73
N VAL A 121 7.35 -3.60 13.92
CA VAL A 121 6.44 -2.86 13.05
C VAL A 121 5.01 -3.36 13.20
N ALA A 122 4.05 -2.49 12.95
CA ALA A 122 2.62 -2.73 12.99
C ALA A 122 1.93 -1.97 11.86
N ASN A 123 0.62 -2.21 11.70
CA ASN A 123 -0.24 -1.56 10.72
C ASN A 123 0.31 -1.70 9.28
N PRO A 124 0.45 -2.94 8.77
CA PRO A 124 0.88 -3.20 7.41
C PRO A 124 -0.19 -2.70 6.42
N HIS A 125 0.24 -2.10 5.32
CA HIS A 125 -0.63 -1.38 4.40
C HIS A 125 -0.46 -1.85 2.95
N THR A 126 0.44 -1.24 2.19
CA THR A 126 0.63 -1.60 0.78
C THR A 126 1.55 -2.80 0.67
N SER A 127 1.21 -3.77 -0.19
CA SER A 127 2.04 -4.94 -0.47
C SER A 127 2.41 -5.03 -1.96
N HIS A 128 3.68 -5.28 -2.24
CA HIS A 128 4.19 -5.52 -3.59
C HIS A 128 5.12 -6.74 -3.64
N CYS A 129 4.87 -7.63 -4.59
CA CYS A 129 5.81 -8.66 -5.07
C CYS A 129 7.14 -8.02 -5.49
N LEU A 130 8.27 -8.64 -5.15
CA LEU A 130 9.59 -8.24 -5.61
C LEU A 130 10.10 -9.15 -6.72
N GLY A 131 11.10 -8.69 -7.47
CA GLY A 131 11.78 -9.52 -8.48
C GLY A 131 12.51 -10.73 -7.89
N THR A 132 12.80 -10.72 -6.58
CA THR A 132 13.36 -11.85 -5.83
C THR A 132 12.33 -12.93 -5.50
N GLY A 133 11.04 -12.66 -5.70
CA GLY A 133 9.93 -13.51 -5.28
C GLY A 133 9.41 -13.20 -3.87
N ASP A 134 10.16 -12.47 -3.05
CA ASP A 134 9.68 -11.98 -1.75
C ASP A 134 8.54 -10.97 -1.92
N ILE A 135 7.77 -10.77 -0.84
CA ILE A 135 6.72 -9.74 -0.77
C ILE A 135 7.17 -8.65 0.19
N LEU A 136 7.22 -7.42 -0.30
CA LEU A 136 7.52 -6.24 0.50
C LEU A 136 6.24 -5.54 0.90
N ILE A 137 6.11 -5.18 2.18
CA ILE A 137 4.89 -4.57 2.73
C ILE A 137 5.26 -3.34 3.55
N SER A 138 4.66 -2.18 3.26
CA SER A 138 4.85 -0.98 4.08
C SER A 138 4.09 -1.09 5.39
N CYS A 139 4.63 -0.48 6.44
CA CYS A 139 4.04 -0.40 7.77
C CYS A 139 3.95 1.07 8.20
N LEU A 140 2.84 1.45 8.84
CA LEU A 140 2.64 2.83 9.30
C LEU A 140 3.32 3.12 10.63
N GLY A 141 3.52 2.09 11.46
CA GLY A 141 3.89 2.30 12.86
C GLY A 141 4.59 1.15 13.55
N ASP A 142 4.81 1.34 14.85
CA ASP A 142 5.32 0.34 15.77
C ASP A 142 4.18 -0.31 16.59
N PRO A 143 4.45 -1.39 17.36
CA PRO A 143 3.42 -2.06 18.16
C PRO A 143 2.79 -1.19 19.26
N ALA A 144 3.40 -0.06 19.62
CA ALA A 144 2.85 0.91 20.56
C ALA A 144 1.94 1.95 19.86
N GLY A 145 1.77 1.85 18.53
CA GLY A 145 0.97 2.74 17.72
C GLY A 145 1.66 4.08 17.41
N ASN A 146 2.96 4.21 17.67
CA ASN A 146 3.72 5.37 17.22
C ASN A 146 3.96 5.27 15.70
N GLY A 147 4.20 6.43 15.08
CA GLY A 147 4.62 6.48 13.68
C GLY A 147 6.00 5.84 13.49
N LYS A 148 6.13 5.04 12.44
CA LYS A 148 7.40 4.44 12.01
C LYS A 148 7.29 4.07 10.53
N GLY A 149 7.94 4.84 9.67
CA GLY A 149 8.02 4.55 8.24
C GLY A 149 8.98 3.40 7.97
N SER A 150 8.45 2.18 7.89
CA SER A 150 9.25 0.96 7.81
C SER A 150 8.56 -0.07 6.92
N PHE A 151 9.29 -1.12 6.56
CA PHE A 151 8.75 -2.21 5.75
C PHE A 151 9.02 -3.55 6.40
N ILE A 152 8.22 -4.55 6.02
CA ILE A 152 8.45 -5.94 6.36
C ILE A 152 8.53 -6.79 5.09
N LEU A 153 9.42 -7.77 5.10
CA LEU A 153 9.53 -8.78 4.04
C LEU A 153 8.85 -10.08 4.48
N LEU A 154 8.00 -10.61 3.61
CA LEU A 154 7.55 -12.00 3.66
C LEU A 154 8.30 -12.82 2.62
N ASP A 155 8.66 -14.03 2.99
CA ASP A 155 9.13 -15.03 2.04
C ASP A 155 8.06 -15.37 1.02
N GLY A 156 8.44 -15.45 -0.26
CA GLY A 156 7.51 -15.59 -1.38
C GLY A 156 6.81 -16.94 -1.49
N GLU A 157 7.26 -17.96 -0.77
CA GLU A 157 6.75 -19.34 -0.86
C GLU A 157 6.11 -19.78 0.45
N THR A 158 6.80 -19.53 1.55
CA THR A 158 6.35 -19.91 2.90
C THR A 158 5.50 -18.83 3.56
N PHE A 159 5.59 -17.56 3.12
CA PHE A 159 4.99 -16.39 3.77
C PHE A 159 5.46 -16.17 5.21
N GLU A 160 6.61 -16.73 5.59
CA GLU A 160 7.22 -16.40 6.87
C GLU A 160 7.80 -14.99 6.85
N VAL A 161 7.68 -14.30 7.98
CA VAL A 161 8.27 -12.96 8.14
C VAL A 161 9.81 -13.10 8.18
N LYS A 162 10.49 -12.40 7.27
CA LYS A 162 11.97 -12.37 7.17
C LYS A 162 12.60 -11.25 8.02
N GLY A 163 11.82 -10.23 8.36
CA GLY A 163 12.28 -9.04 9.08
C GLY A 163 12.12 -7.77 8.23
N ASN A 164 12.74 -6.68 8.66
CA ASN A 164 12.67 -5.40 7.95
C ASN A 164 13.43 -5.43 6.62
N TRP A 165 12.95 -4.68 5.63
CA TRP A 165 13.67 -4.49 4.37
C TRP A 165 14.80 -3.48 4.52
N GLU A 166 14.53 -2.36 5.18
CA GLU A 166 15.46 -1.25 5.32
C GLU A 166 16.67 -1.59 6.21
N ARG A 167 17.77 -0.92 5.92
CA ARG A 167 19.05 -1.01 6.63
C ARG A 167 19.50 0.39 7.04
N GLY A 168 20.48 0.46 7.95
CA GLY A 168 21.17 1.73 8.26
C GLY A 168 20.57 2.58 9.38
N GLY A 169 19.67 2.03 10.21
CA GLY A 169 19.21 2.61 11.48
C GLY A 169 18.31 3.85 11.39
N LYS A 170 18.48 4.68 10.35
CA LYS A 170 17.62 5.84 10.08
C LYS A 170 16.38 5.39 9.32
N VAL A 171 15.20 5.71 9.88
CA VAL A 171 13.89 5.48 9.27
C VAL A 171 13.06 6.77 9.34
N PRO A 172 12.16 7.01 8.38
CA PRO A 172 11.19 8.09 8.47
C PRO A 172 10.29 7.94 9.70
N SER A 173 9.82 9.07 10.21
CA SER A 173 8.92 9.08 11.37
C SER A 173 7.52 8.55 11.08
N LEU A 174 7.13 8.47 9.81
CA LEU A 174 5.81 8.06 9.36
C LEU A 174 5.94 7.20 8.09
N GLY A 175 4.98 6.30 7.87
CA GLY A 175 4.88 5.47 6.68
C GLY A 175 3.46 5.48 6.12
N TYR A 176 3.32 5.08 4.86
CA TYR A 176 2.03 4.84 4.20
C TYR A 176 2.20 3.93 2.98
N ASP A 177 2.29 4.50 1.78
CA ASP A 177 2.38 3.79 0.52
C ASP A 177 3.84 3.77 0.03
N PHE A 178 4.13 2.91 -0.93
CA PHE A 178 5.43 2.91 -1.58
C PHE A 178 5.37 2.33 -2.98
N TRP A 179 6.33 2.71 -3.80
CA TRP A 179 6.59 2.05 -5.07
C TRP A 179 8.10 2.04 -5.35
N TYR A 180 8.56 1.06 -6.12
CA TYR A 180 9.98 0.92 -6.44
C TYR A 180 10.24 0.94 -7.95
N GLN A 181 11.42 1.42 -8.33
CA GLN A 181 11.87 1.49 -9.71
C GLN A 181 13.35 1.04 -9.79
N PRO A 182 13.61 -0.28 -9.96
CA PRO A 182 14.95 -0.83 -9.78
C PRO A 182 15.95 -0.36 -10.85
N ARG A 183 15.49 -0.03 -12.07
CA ARG A 183 16.34 0.55 -13.12
C ARG A 183 16.95 1.90 -12.74
N HIS A 184 16.33 2.60 -11.79
CA HIS A 184 16.81 3.86 -11.26
C HIS A 184 17.42 3.71 -9.84
N ASN A 185 17.56 2.47 -9.36
CA ASN A 185 18.05 2.08 -8.04
C ASN A 185 17.30 2.79 -6.89
N VAL A 186 15.97 2.88 -6.97
CA VAL A 186 15.17 3.63 -5.99
C VAL A 186 13.94 2.85 -5.52
N LEU A 187 13.61 3.05 -4.24
CA LEU A 187 12.26 2.92 -3.71
C LEU A 187 11.84 4.29 -3.18
N LEU A 188 10.60 4.69 -3.46
CA LEU A 188 9.99 5.89 -2.89
C LEU A 188 8.82 5.49 -2.00
N SER A 189 8.73 6.07 -0.81
CA SER A 189 7.61 5.86 0.10
C SER A 189 7.04 7.16 0.62
N THR A 190 5.80 7.12 1.08
CA THR A 190 5.04 8.30 1.52
C THR A 190 4.67 8.20 2.99
N GLU A 191 3.97 9.22 3.49
CA GLU A 191 3.71 9.42 4.92
C GLU A 191 2.24 9.81 5.13
N TRP A 192 1.54 9.06 6.00
CA TRP A 192 0.17 9.41 6.39
C TRP A 192 0.10 9.99 7.80
N GLY A 193 0.07 9.15 8.82
CA GLY A 193 -0.05 9.57 10.20
C GLY A 193 0.21 8.42 11.16
N ALA A 194 0.53 8.73 12.42
CA ALA A 194 0.79 7.70 13.41
C ALA A 194 -0.48 6.91 13.72
N PRO A 195 -0.43 5.56 13.80
CA PRO A 195 -1.63 4.73 14.05
C PRO A 195 -2.45 5.16 15.27
N LYS A 196 -1.81 5.54 16.37
CA LYS A 196 -2.49 6.04 17.58
C LYS A 196 -3.25 7.34 17.37
N THR A 197 -2.84 8.17 16.42
CA THR A 197 -3.51 9.41 16.03
C THR A 197 -4.67 9.11 15.09
N LEU A 198 -4.48 8.17 14.16
CA LEU A 198 -5.47 7.85 13.12
C LEU A 198 -6.65 7.02 13.63
N ARG A 199 -6.45 6.18 14.65
CA ARG A 199 -7.44 5.19 15.10
C ARG A 199 -8.80 5.78 15.49
N ASP A 200 -8.79 7.03 15.95
CA ASP A 200 -9.95 7.77 16.46
C ASP A 200 -10.52 8.76 15.42
N GLY A 201 -9.99 8.76 14.20
CA GLY A 201 -10.40 9.61 13.10
C GLY A 201 -9.47 10.81 12.85
N PHE A 202 -9.77 11.56 11.79
CA PHE A 202 -8.99 12.74 11.43
C PHE A 202 -9.26 13.91 12.38
N ASN A 203 -8.17 14.56 12.84
CA ASN A 203 -8.25 15.78 13.65
C ASN A 203 -7.36 16.88 13.04
N PRO A 204 -7.96 17.99 12.56
CA PRO A 204 -7.20 19.11 11.99
C PRO A 204 -6.13 19.68 12.91
N ALA A 205 -6.38 19.68 14.23
CA ALA A 205 -5.42 20.20 15.21
C ALA A 205 -4.13 19.36 15.31
N ASP A 206 -4.17 18.11 14.84
CA ASP A 206 -3.02 17.22 14.87
C ASP A 206 -2.10 17.40 13.65
N VAL A 207 -2.56 18.09 12.60
CA VAL A 207 -1.74 18.49 11.44
C VAL A 207 -0.63 19.43 11.89
N GLY A 208 -0.98 20.54 12.56
CA GLY A 208 -0.01 21.52 13.07
C GLY A 208 0.88 21.00 14.20
N LYS A 209 0.54 19.84 14.79
CA LYS A 209 1.39 19.12 15.77
C LYS A 209 2.40 18.16 15.11
N GLY A 210 2.38 18.06 13.78
CA GLY A 210 3.27 17.17 13.03
C GLY A 210 2.90 15.69 13.15
N HIS A 211 1.65 15.36 13.49
CA HIS A 211 1.20 13.96 13.54
C HIS A 211 0.81 13.40 12.17
N TYR A 212 0.78 14.25 11.13
CA TYR A 212 0.54 13.87 9.75
C TYR A 212 1.77 14.13 8.88
N GLY A 213 1.96 13.25 7.92
CA GLY A 213 3.08 13.19 7.00
C GLY A 213 3.12 14.34 6.02
N ARG A 214 4.32 14.64 5.54
CA ARG A 214 4.52 15.63 4.48
C ARG A 214 5.63 15.29 3.50
N HIS A 215 6.29 14.14 3.67
CA HIS A 215 7.43 13.80 2.84
C HIS A 215 7.18 12.65 1.89
N VAL A 216 7.90 12.71 0.76
CA VAL A 216 8.27 11.53 -0.02
C VAL A 216 9.69 11.15 0.39
N ASN A 217 9.86 9.92 0.87
CA ASN A 217 11.11 9.37 1.35
C ASN A 217 11.80 8.58 0.24
N VAL A 218 13.06 8.92 -0.05
CA VAL A 218 13.86 8.32 -1.12
C VAL A 218 14.84 7.32 -0.53
N TRP A 219 14.73 6.07 -0.96
CA TRP A 219 15.55 4.97 -0.49
C TRP A 219 16.45 4.44 -1.61
N ASP A 220 17.68 4.10 -1.29
CA ASP A 220 18.55 3.36 -2.19
C ASP A 220 18.07 1.92 -2.29
N TRP A 221 17.68 1.48 -3.48
CA TRP A 221 17.10 0.15 -3.67
C TRP A 221 18.08 -1.00 -3.40
N SER A 222 19.38 -0.81 -3.66
CA SER A 222 20.37 -1.88 -3.54
C SER A 222 20.92 -2.03 -2.13
N SER A 223 21.15 -0.91 -1.45
CA SER A 223 21.71 -0.87 -0.09
C SER A 223 20.63 -0.76 1.00
N HIS A 224 19.38 -0.48 0.60
CA HIS A 224 18.20 -0.39 1.46
C HIS A 224 18.28 0.74 2.50
N VAL A 225 19.00 1.82 2.21
CA VAL A 225 19.19 2.94 3.14
C VAL A 225 18.39 4.17 2.70
N LEU A 226 17.89 4.94 3.66
CA LEU A 226 17.23 6.22 3.40
C LEU A 226 18.25 7.27 2.93
N LEU A 227 18.02 7.86 1.76
CA LEU A 227 18.89 8.86 1.15
C LEU A 227 18.39 10.29 1.37
N GLN A 228 17.10 10.53 1.11
CA GLN A 228 16.51 11.87 1.06
C GLN A 228 15.06 11.85 1.58
N ALA A 229 14.57 13.00 1.99
CA ALA A 229 13.16 13.24 2.25
C ALA A 229 12.78 14.54 1.52
N LEU A 230 11.86 14.45 0.56
CA LEU A 230 11.33 15.58 -0.20
C LEU A 230 10.15 16.14 0.61
N ASP A 231 10.22 17.39 1.05
CA ASP A 231 9.14 18.04 1.81
C ASP A 231 8.13 18.67 0.85
N LEU A 232 6.90 18.16 0.83
CA LEU A 232 5.81 18.65 -0.03
C LEU A 232 5.00 19.78 0.63
N GLY A 233 5.41 20.21 1.83
CA GLY A 233 4.77 21.25 2.60
C GLY A 233 3.75 20.73 3.63
N GLU A 234 3.51 21.55 4.65
CA GLU A 234 2.55 21.26 5.70
C GLU A 234 1.14 21.08 5.13
N GLY A 235 0.42 20.07 5.64
CA GLY A 235 -0.93 19.76 5.18
C GLY A 235 -1.00 19.03 3.84
N SER A 236 0.12 18.54 3.29
CA SER A 236 0.11 17.70 2.09
C SER A 236 -0.53 16.33 2.34
N ILE A 237 -0.05 15.58 3.34
CA ILE A 237 -0.46 14.19 3.59
C ILE A 237 -0.33 13.36 2.29
N PRO A 238 0.90 13.13 1.80
CA PRO A 238 1.13 12.36 0.59
C PRO A 238 0.69 10.92 0.80
N LEU A 239 -0.33 10.48 0.08
CA LEU A 239 -0.88 9.14 0.15
C LEU A 239 -0.30 8.27 -0.96
N GLU A 240 -1.11 7.98 -1.98
CA GLU A 240 -0.80 7.07 -3.06
C GLU A 240 0.34 7.58 -3.95
N ILE A 241 1.38 6.77 -4.10
CA ILE A 241 2.53 7.07 -4.96
C ILE A 241 2.54 6.17 -6.19
N ARG A 242 2.75 6.77 -7.36
CA ARG A 242 2.73 6.05 -8.65
C ARG A 242 3.89 6.49 -9.53
N PHE A 243 4.83 5.60 -9.78
CA PHE A 243 5.77 5.77 -10.90
C PHE A 243 5.03 5.64 -12.23
N LEU A 244 5.56 6.30 -13.26
CA LEU A 244 5.19 5.96 -14.63
C LEU A 244 5.50 4.47 -14.88
N HIS A 245 4.61 3.78 -15.61
CA HIS A 245 4.77 2.35 -15.87
C HIS A 245 6.00 2.02 -16.74
N GLU A 246 6.49 2.96 -17.56
CA GLU A 246 7.73 2.79 -18.32
C GLU A 246 8.94 2.70 -17.37
N PRO A 247 9.63 1.55 -17.27
CA PRO A 247 10.67 1.37 -16.26
C PRO A 247 11.91 2.25 -16.43
N ALA A 248 12.08 2.85 -17.63
CA ALA A 248 13.14 3.82 -17.91
C ALA A 248 12.77 5.27 -17.54
N ALA A 249 11.52 5.53 -17.17
CA ALA A 249 11.10 6.84 -16.69
C ALA A 249 11.53 7.01 -15.23
N ALA A 250 12.20 8.14 -14.95
CA ALA A 250 12.70 8.50 -13.63
C ALA A 250 11.76 9.50 -12.93
N GLU A 251 10.45 9.30 -13.07
CA GLU A 251 9.43 10.20 -12.56
C GLU A 251 8.11 9.48 -12.24
N GLY A 252 7.26 10.17 -11.49
CA GLY A 252 5.92 9.73 -11.15
C GLY A 252 5.17 10.79 -10.37
N PHE A 253 4.06 10.40 -9.77
CA PHE A 253 3.13 11.31 -9.10
C PHE A 253 2.72 10.81 -7.72
N VAL A 254 2.41 11.75 -6.84
CA VAL A 254 1.83 11.48 -5.52
C VAL A 254 0.65 12.39 -5.26
N GLY A 255 -0.45 11.83 -4.77
CA GLY A 255 -1.64 12.58 -4.35
C GLY A 255 -1.54 13.02 -2.89
N CYS A 256 -1.85 14.28 -2.63
CA CYS A 256 -1.80 14.89 -1.30
C CYS A 256 -3.22 15.11 -0.78
N ALA A 257 -3.63 14.32 0.22
CA ALA A 257 -5.04 14.17 0.59
C ALA A 257 -5.66 15.37 1.28
N LEU A 258 -4.87 16.17 2.00
CA LEU A 258 -5.40 17.33 2.71
C LEU A 258 -5.19 18.64 1.94
N SER A 259 -4.17 18.75 1.09
CA SER A 259 -3.99 19.92 0.25
C SER A 259 -4.80 19.86 -1.05
N GLY A 260 -5.28 18.68 -1.46
CA GLY A 260 -5.97 18.51 -2.74
C GLY A 260 -5.03 18.66 -3.94
N ALA A 261 -3.74 18.38 -3.75
CA ALA A 261 -2.70 18.59 -4.76
C ALA A 261 -2.17 17.26 -5.32
N VAL A 262 -1.67 17.30 -6.55
CA VAL A 262 -0.80 16.25 -7.10
C VAL A 262 0.57 16.84 -7.33
N HIS A 263 1.59 16.15 -6.81
CA HIS A 263 2.98 16.50 -7.00
C HIS A 263 3.64 15.49 -7.94
N ARG A 264 4.47 15.98 -8.86
CA ARG A 264 5.35 15.16 -9.68
C ARG A 264 6.69 15.05 -8.97
N PHE A 265 7.17 13.84 -8.73
CA PHE A 265 8.54 13.61 -8.30
C PHE A 265 9.37 13.16 -9.50
N TYR A 266 10.64 13.57 -9.56
CA TYR A 266 11.52 13.25 -10.68
C TYR A 266 13.00 13.25 -10.28
N LYS A 267 13.81 12.45 -10.98
CA LYS A 267 15.26 12.44 -10.82
C LYS A 267 15.88 13.63 -11.55
N THR A 268 16.71 14.42 -10.88
CA THR A 268 17.38 15.57 -11.47
C THR A 268 18.65 15.15 -12.23
N GLN A 269 19.24 16.09 -12.98
CA GLN A 269 20.53 15.89 -13.66
C GLN A 269 21.69 15.60 -12.69
N LYS A 270 21.60 16.04 -11.42
CA LYS A 270 22.60 15.75 -10.39
C LYS A 270 22.48 14.32 -9.84
N GLY A 271 21.36 13.64 -10.12
CA GLY A 271 21.09 12.27 -9.69
C GLY A 271 20.30 12.15 -8.37
N ASP A 272 20.03 13.27 -7.69
CA ASP A 272 19.05 13.36 -6.59
C ASP A 272 17.62 13.42 -7.11
N TRP A 273 16.64 13.39 -6.20
CA TRP A 273 15.23 13.52 -6.52
C TRP A 273 14.69 14.89 -6.11
N ALA A 274 13.76 15.40 -6.89
CA ALA A 274 13.04 16.63 -6.62
C ALA A 274 11.54 16.40 -6.80
N GLU A 275 10.74 17.36 -6.33
CA GLU A 275 9.30 17.38 -6.52
C GLU A 275 8.84 18.75 -7.00
N GLU A 276 7.72 18.77 -7.72
CA GLU A 276 6.98 19.99 -8.00
C GLU A 276 5.47 19.73 -7.97
N LYS A 277 4.70 20.72 -7.50
CA LYS A 277 3.24 20.68 -7.58
C LYS A 277 2.78 20.90 -9.03
N VAL A 278 2.00 19.96 -9.56
CA VAL A 278 1.54 19.97 -10.97
C VAL A 278 0.03 20.10 -11.12
N ILE A 279 -0.75 19.73 -10.10
CA ILE A 279 -2.21 19.89 -10.07
C ILE A 279 -2.59 20.42 -8.69
N GLU A 280 -3.56 21.34 -8.67
CA GLU A 280 -4.22 21.84 -7.45
C GLU A 280 -5.73 21.75 -7.67
N VAL A 281 -6.43 21.09 -6.76
CA VAL A 281 -7.89 21.13 -6.69
C VAL A 281 -8.30 22.18 -5.67
N PRO A 282 -9.07 23.22 -6.06
CA PRO A 282 -9.44 24.28 -5.15
C PRO A 282 -10.41 23.80 -4.07
N THR A 283 -10.28 24.37 -2.87
CA THR A 283 -11.22 24.12 -1.77
C THR A 283 -12.64 24.55 -2.12
N LYS A 284 -13.63 23.89 -1.51
CA LYS A 284 -15.05 24.20 -1.69
C LYS A 284 -15.70 24.51 -0.34
N LYS A 285 -16.42 25.64 -0.28
CA LYS A 285 -17.33 25.93 0.83
C LYS A 285 -18.52 24.99 0.79
N VAL A 286 -18.78 24.32 1.89
CA VAL A 286 -19.82 23.30 2.01
C VAL A 286 -20.57 23.44 3.33
N GLN A 287 -21.76 22.84 3.42
CA GLN A 287 -22.52 22.69 4.66
C GLN A 287 -22.63 21.21 5.04
N GLY A 288 -22.69 20.91 6.34
CA GLY A 288 -22.79 19.53 6.84
C GLY A 288 -21.48 18.73 6.78
N TRP A 289 -20.35 19.38 6.50
CA TRP A 289 -19.02 18.81 6.55
C TRP A 289 -18.33 19.11 7.89
N LEU A 290 -17.30 18.33 8.23
CA LEU A 290 -16.51 18.50 9.46
C LEU A 290 -15.85 19.88 9.58
N LEU A 291 -15.53 20.51 8.45
CA LEU A 291 -14.88 21.82 8.34
C LEU A 291 -15.74 22.79 7.52
N PRO A 292 -15.56 24.12 7.66
CA PRO A 292 -16.26 25.11 6.84
C PRO A 292 -15.87 25.02 5.35
N ASP A 293 -14.64 24.58 5.07
CA ASP A 293 -14.11 24.35 3.74
C ASP A 293 -13.74 22.87 3.60
N MET A 294 -14.22 22.24 2.52
CA MET A 294 -13.79 20.92 2.11
C MET A 294 -12.51 21.07 1.29
N PRO A 295 -11.41 20.41 1.70
CA PRO A 295 -10.22 20.28 0.87
C PRO A 295 -10.56 19.71 -0.51
N GLY A 296 -9.83 20.18 -1.53
CA GLY A 296 -10.03 19.79 -2.92
C GLY A 296 -9.72 18.33 -3.20
#